data_AF-A0A840TH21-F1
#
_entry.id   AF-A0A840TH21-F1
#
_cell.length_a   1.000
_cell.length_b   1.000
_cell.length_c   1.000
_cell.angle_alpha   90.00
_cell.angle_beta   90.00
_cell.angle_gamma   90.00
#
_symmetry.space_group_name_H-M   'P 1'
#
loop_
_entity.id
_entity.type
_entity.pdbx_description
1 polymer ?
#
loop_
_entity_poly.entity_id
_entity_poly.type
_entity_poly.pdbx_seq_one_letter_code
_entity_poly.pdbx_strand_id
1 'polypeptide(L)' 'MIRTIVTPDQQNISIKLPQNFVGRQVEVIAFTIDDATEEVLLTDTPMTHLASEKVLAKEWLTTEEDKAWEDL' A
#
# COMPACT_ATOMS: atom_id res chain seq x y z
N MET A 1 -13.38 1.47 -19.55
CA MET A 1 -12.78 0.62 -18.50
C MET A 1 -13.85 -0.35 -18.03
N ILE A 2 -13.60 -1.66 -18.08
CA ILE A 2 -14.54 -2.68 -17.56
C ILE A 2 -13.92 -3.19 -16.26
N ARG A 3 -14.66 -3.09 -15.15
CA ARG A 3 -14.28 -3.70 -13.87
C ARG A 3 -15.32 -4.77 -13.55
N THR A 4 -14.85 -6.01 -13.42
CA THR A 4 -15.71 -7.16 -13.09
C THR A 4 -15.23 -7.72 -11.77
N ILE A 5 -16.12 -7.76 -10.78
CA ILE A 5 -15.89 -8.43 -9.51
C ILE A 5 -16.71 -9.72 -9.57
N VAL A 6 -16.03 -10.86 -9.54
CA VAL A 6 -16.67 -12.17 -9.58
C VAL A 6 -16.03 -13.04 -8.51
N THR A 7 -16.86 -13.79 -7.79
CA THR A 7 -16.40 -14.87 -6.90
C THR A 7 -16.49 -16.15 -7.72
N PRO A 8 -15.35 -16.73 -8.13
CA PRO A 8 -15.36 -17.92 -8.98
C PRO A 8 -15.71 -19.18 -8.16
N ASP A 9 -16.78 -19.88 -8.54
CA ASP A 9 -17.15 -21.18 -7.96
C ASP A 9 -16.34 -22.35 -8.56
N GLN A 10 -15.59 -22.08 -9.63
CA GLN A 10 -14.77 -23.03 -10.37
C GLN A 10 -13.41 -22.41 -10.68
N GLN A 11 -12.42 -23.24 -11.00
CA GLN A 11 -11.07 -22.77 -11.31
C GLN A 11 -11.01 -21.88 -12.56
N ASN A 12 -11.95 -22.02 -13.48
CA ASN A 12 -11.95 -21.30 -14.76
C ASN A 12 -12.96 -20.15 -14.75
N ILE A 13 -12.52 -18.96 -15.16
CA ILE A 13 -13.37 -17.77 -15.31
C ILE A 13 -13.50 -17.44 -16.80
N SER A 14 -14.74 -17.31 -17.28
CA SER A 14 -15.04 -16.88 -18.65
C SER A 14 -15.68 -15.50 -18.64
N ILE A 15 -15.04 -14.52 -19.29
CA ILE A 15 -15.53 -13.14 -19.37
C ILE A 15 -15.88 -12.82 -20.83
N LYS A 16 -17.13 -12.42 -21.07
CA LYS A 16 -17.57 -11.96 -22.40
C LYS A 16 -17.14 -10.51 -22.59
N LEU A 17 -16.24 -10.27 -23.54
CA LEU A 17 -15.81 -8.93 -23.91
C LEU A 17 -16.85 -8.28 -24.86
N PRO A 18 -17.18 -6.99 -24.68
CA PRO A 18 -18.05 -6.29 -25.61
C PRO A 18 -17.34 -6.00 -26.94
N GLN A 19 -18.13 -5.83 -28.02
CA GLN A 19 -17.62 -5.74 -29.40
C GLN A 19 -16.58 -4.61 -29.61
N ASN A 20 -16.64 -3.55 -28.82
CA ASN A 20 -15.72 -2.41 -28.87
C ASN A 20 -14.28 -2.74 -28.44
N PHE A 21 -14.02 -3.91 -27.87
CA PHE A 21 -12.68 -4.38 -27.49
C PHE A 21 -12.09 -5.41 -28.48
N VAL A 22 -12.87 -5.88 -29.44
CA VAL A 22 -12.43 -6.88 -30.42
C VAL A 22 -11.39 -6.24 -31.35
N GLY A 23 -10.24 -6.91 -31.51
CA GLY A 23 -9.12 -6.43 -32.35
C GLY A 23 -8.23 -5.38 -31.69
N ARG A 24 -8.36 -5.13 -30.39
CA ARG A 24 -7.51 -4.21 -29.63
C ARG A 24 -6.71 -4.97 -28.57
N GLN A 25 -5.58 -4.41 -28.15
CA GLN A 25 -4.82 -4.94 -27.02
C GLN A 25 -5.61 -4.71 -25.72
N VAL A 26 -5.80 -5.78 -24.95
CA VAL A 26 -6.53 -5.76 -23.68
C VAL A 26 -5.59 -6.24 -22.59
N GLU A 27 -5.42 -5.43 -21.56
CA GLU A 27 -4.70 -5.80 -20.34
C GLU A 27 -5.69 -6.35 -19.31
N VAL A 28 -5.37 -7.49 -18.72
CA VAL A 28 -6.19 -8.17 -17.70
C VAL A 28 -5.38 -8.29 -16.43
N ILE A 29 -5.87 -7.70 -15.35
CA ILE A 29 -5.28 -7.76 -14.02
C ILE A 29 -6.28 -8.48 -13.11
N ALA A 30 -5.84 -9.53 -12.44
CA ALA A 30 -6.65 -10.31 -11.51
C ALA A 30 -5.93 -10.36 -10.16
N PHE A 31 -6.66 -10.03 -9.10
CA PHE A 31 -6.22 -10.07 -7.71
C PHE A 31 -7.43 -10.39 -6.82
N THR A 32 -7.20 -10.94 -5.64
CA THR A 32 -8.31 -11.16 -4.69
C THR A 32 -8.69 -9.83 -4.04
N ILE A 33 -9.95 -9.69 -3.58
CA ILE A 33 -10.40 -8.46 -2.93
C ILE A 33 -9.60 -8.21 -1.64
N ASP A 34 -9.17 -9.29 -0.99
CA ASP A 34 -8.32 -9.24 0.20
C ASP A 34 -6.97 -8.58 -0.13
N ASP A 35 -6.33 -8.97 -1.24
CA ASP A 35 -5.07 -8.33 -1.71
C ASP A 35 -5.27 -6.85 -2.09
N ALA A 36 -6.49 -6.45 -2.45
CA ALA A 36 -6.79 -5.05 -2.80
C ALA A 36 -7.13 -4.17 -1.60
N THR A 37 -7.47 -4.78 -0.46
CA THR A 37 -7.77 -4.11 0.80
C THR A 37 -6.62 -4.18 1.79
N GLU A 38 -5.55 -4.92 1.48
CA GLU A 38 -4.21 -4.53 1.90
C GLU A 38 -3.89 -3.17 1.28
N GLU A 39 -4.46 -2.11 1.88
CA GLU A 39 -3.82 -0.82 1.91
C GLU A 39 -2.39 -1.11 2.32
N VAL A 40 -1.48 -1.03 1.34
CA VAL A 40 -0.07 -0.86 1.60
C VAL A 40 -0.02 0.18 2.70
N LEU A 41 0.31 -0.26 3.91
CA LEU A 41 0.55 0.59 5.06
C LEU A 41 1.75 1.44 4.67
N LEU A 42 1.52 2.46 3.85
CA LEU A 42 2.42 3.56 3.61
C LEU A 42 2.41 4.32 4.94
N THR A 43 3.19 3.81 5.88
CA THR A 43 3.48 4.42 7.18
C THR A 43 4.21 5.75 7.02
N ASP A 44 4.54 6.16 5.79
CA ASP A 44 5.02 7.49 5.48
C ASP A 44 3.83 8.45 5.36
N THR A 45 3.18 8.71 6.50
CA THR A 45 2.42 9.95 6.66
C THR A 45 3.32 11.11 6.22
N PRO A 46 2.98 11.91 5.21
CA PRO A 46 3.79 13.08 4.85
C PRO A 46 3.64 14.11 5.98
N MET A 47 4.57 14.08 6.92
CA MET A 47 4.65 15.08 7.97
C MET A 47 5.08 16.41 7.36
N THR A 48 4.43 17.50 7.79
CA THR A 48 4.98 18.84 7.53
C THR A 48 6.33 18.97 8.24
N HIS A 49 7.20 19.86 7.77
CA HIS A 49 8.51 20.12 8.39
C HIS A 49 8.42 20.32 9.93
N LEU A 50 7.33 20.94 10.39
CA LEU A 50 7.05 21.18 11.81
C LEU A 50 6.67 19.89 12.58
N ALA A 51 5.95 18.98 11.94
CA ALA A 51 5.57 17.71 12.55
C ALA A 51 6.77 16.75 12.64
N SER A 52 7.65 16.72 11.62
CA SER A 52 8.90 15.95 11.68
C SER A 52 9.84 16.46 12.77
N GLU A 53 9.96 17.78 12.95
CA GLU A 53 10.79 18.38 13.99
C GLU A 53 10.31 17.98 15.41
N LYS A 54 9.01 18.02 15.66
CA LYS A 54 8.44 17.64 16.97
C LYS A 54 8.61 16.16 17.31
N VAL A 55 8.55 15.28 16.33
CA VAL A 55 8.75 13.84 16.53
C VAL A 55 10.22 13.56 16.84
N LEU A 56 11.14 14.12 16.06
CA LEU A 56 12.59 13.97 16.28
C LEU A 56 13.04 14.59 17.62
N ALA A 57 12.47 15.73 17.99
CA ALA A 57 12.75 16.40 19.27
C ALA A 57 12.18 15.65 20.49
N LYS A 58 11.32 14.63 20.30
CA LYS A 58 10.83 13.79 21.39
C LYS A 58 11.73 12.58 21.63
N GLU A 59 12.42 12.10 20.61
CA GLU A 59 13.23 10.87 20.68
C GLU A 59 14.73 11.09 20.93
N TRP A 60 15.21 12.34 20.91
CA TRP A 60 16.64 12.66 21.00
C TRP A 60 17.29 12.57 22.40
N LEU A 61 16.53 12.39 23.48
CA LEU A 61 17.09 12.41 24.84
C LEU A 61 16.55 11.26 25.67
N THR A 62 17.10 10.07 25.44
CA THR A 62 16.86 8.94 26.32
C THR A 62 17.90 8.92 27.45
N THR A 63 17.46 8.64 28.68
CA THR A 63 18.34 8.53 29.86
C THR A 63 19.40 7.42 29.74
N GLU A 64 19.25 6.54 28.75
CA GLU A 64 20.22 5.47 28.45
C GLU A 64 21.36 5.99 27.58
N GLU A 65 21.06 6.83 26.59
CA GLU A 65 22.08 7.50 25.77
C GLU A 65 22.91 8.49 26.59
N ASP A 66 22.28 9.28 27.47
CA ASP A 66 23.02 10.18 28.38
C ASP A 66 24.07 9.43 29.22
N LYS A 67 23.74 8.22 29.71
CA LYS A 67 24.69 7.36 30.45
C LYS A 67 25.77 6.78 29.55
N ALA A 68 25.42 6.37 28.34
CA ALA A 68 26.39 5.84 27.37
C ALA A 68 27.43 6.88 26.95
N TRP A 69 27.10 8.18 27.07
CA TRP A 69 28.00 9.29 26.78
C TRP A 69 28.89 9.67 27.99
N GLU A 70 28.49 9.34 29.22
CA GLU A 70 29.36 9.53 30.40
C GLU A 70 30.60 8.60 30.38
N ASP A 71 30.51 7.47 29.69
CA ASP A 71 31.56 6.44 29.61
C ASP A 71 32.51 6.58 28.39
N LEU A 72 32.39 7.66 27.60
CA LEU A 72 33.21 7.98 26.41
C LEU A 72 34.22 9.11 26.66
#